data_AF-A0A2G5W237-F1
#
_entry.id   AF-A0A2G5W237-F1
#
_cell.length_a   1.000
_cell.length_b   1.000
_cell.length_c   1.000
_cell.angle_alpha   90.00
_cell.angle_beta   90.00
_cell.angle_gamma   90.00
#
_symmetry.space_group_name_H-M   'P 1'
#
loop_
_entity.id
_entity.type
_entity.pdbx_description
1 polymer ?
#
loop_
_entity_poly.entity_id
_entity_poly.type
_entity_poly.pdbx_seq_one_letter_code
_entity_poly.pdbx_strand_id
1 'polypeptide(L)'
;MSINVADQVKEVIGVEINNDGEKGAVINAKRNNINNVHFHRADAEKFLVELAMKNDAINAVIMDCPRAGGDEELLTSLCKLKPEKIVYISCNPETQARDLAF
;
A
#
# COMPACT_ATOMS: atom_id res chain seq x y z
N MET A 1 -0.99 -9.34 0.82
CA MET A 1 -0.62 -9.21 -0.61
C MET A 1 0.89 -9.16 -0.82
N SER A 2 1.62 -8.41 0.00
CA SER A 2 3.07 -8.15 -0.13
C SER A 2 3.94 -9.38 -0.40
N ILE A 3 3.67 -10.50 0.26
CA ILE A 3 4.44 -11.74 0.13
C ILE A 3 4.30 -12.37 -1.27
N ASN A 4 3.10 -12.32 -1.87
CA ASN A 4 2.81 -12.98 -3.15
C ASN A 4 3.41 -12.26 -4.37
N VAL A 5 3.80 -11.00 -4.22
CA VAL A 5 4.38 -10.18 -5.30
C VAL A 5 5.88 -10.00 -5.14
N ALA A 6 6.46 -10.49 -4.03
CA ALA A 6 7.84 -10.23 -3.65
C ALA A 6 8.86 -10.81 -4.65
N ASP A 7 8.54 -11.89 -5.34
CA ASP A 7 9.38 -12.54 -6.35
C ASP A 7 9.35 -11.83 -7.72
N GLN A 8 8.42 -10.90 -7.93
CA GLN A 8 8.22 -10.18 -9.19
C GLN A 8 8.78 -8.76 -9.18
N VAL A 9 9.26 -8.27 -8.03
CA VAL A 9 9.73 -6.90 -7.85
C VAL A 9 11.06 -6.84 -7.11
N LYS A 10 11.75 -5.70 -7.22
CA LYS A 10 13.02 -5.48 -6.53
C LYS A 10 12.83 -5.43 -5.00
N GLU A 11 11.81 -4.71 -4.55
CA GLU A 11 11.55 -4.46 -3.13
C GLU A 11 10.04 -4.22 -2.91
N VAL A 12 9.53 -4.62 -1.75
CA VAL A 12 8.16 -4.36 -1.32
C VAL A 12 8.16 -3.67 0.03
N ILE A 13 7.40 -2.58 0.12
CA ILE A 13 7.05 -1.95 1.40
C ILE A 13 5.65 -2.40 1.76
N GLY A 14 5.51 -3.12 2.88
CA GLY A 14 4.22 -3.50 3.44
C GLY A 14 3.85 -2.59 4.60
N VAL A 15 2.64 -2.03 4.62
CA VAL A 15 2.17 -1.20 5.73
C VAL A 15 0.97 -1.88 6.37
N GLU A 16 1.01 -2.05 7.69
CA GLU A 16 -0.03 -2.72 8.46
C GLU A 16 -0.17 -2.05 9.82
N ILE A 17 -1.36 -1.59 10.18
CA ILE A 17 -1.58 -0.88 11.44
C ILE A 17 -1.67 -1.84 12.64
N ASN A 18 -2.14 -3.07 12.40
CA ASN A 18 -2.33 -4.07 13.43
C ASN A 18 -1.00 -4.77 13.78
N ASN A 19 -0.63 -4.72 15.06
CA ASN A 19 0.59 -5.34 15.57
C ASN A 19 0.69 -6.85 15.30
N ASP A 20 -0.40 -7.58 15.49
CA ASP A 20 -0.38 -9.03 15.28
C ASP A 20 -0.40 -9.37 13.79
N GLY A 21 -1.05 -8.54 12.98
CA GLY A 21 -0.98 -8.57 11.52
C GLY A 21 0.44 -8.40 10.99
N GLU A 22 1.14 -7.36 11.45
CA GLU A 22 2.54 -7.09 11.06
C GLU A 22 3.46 -8.25 11.48
N LYS A 23 3.37 -8.70 12.73
CA LYS A 23 4.15 -9.86 13.20
C LYS A 23 3.88 -11.11 12.37
N GLY A 24 2.61 -11.38 12.06
CA GLY A 24 2.21 -12.48 11.21
C GLY A 24 2.83 -12.37 9.81
N ALA A 25 2.83 -11.17 9.23
CA ALA A 25 3.42 -10.91 7.93
C ALA A 25 4.96 -11.12 7.94
N VAL A 26 5.66 -10.65 8.98
CA VAL A 26 7.10 -10.88 9.15
C VAL A 26 7.42 -12.37 9.30
N ILE A 27 6.65 -13.10 10.13
CA ILE A 27 6.81 -14.54 10.29
C ILE A 27 6.60 -15.26 8.96
N ASN A 28 5.58 -14.87 8.20
CA ASN A 28 5.28 -15.46 6.91
C ASN A 28 6.38 -15.16 5.88
N ALA A 29 6.94 -13.96 5.83
CA ALA A 29 8.07 -13.65 4.96
C ALA A 29 9.29 -14.53 5.29
N LYS A 30 9.62 -14.68 6.58
CA LYS A 30 10.71 -15.56 7.04
C LYS A 30 10.48 -17.03 6.65
N ARG A 31 9.26 -17.55 6.85
CA ARG A 31 8.91 -18.94 6.48
C ARG A 31 9.06 -19.22 5.00
N ASN A 32 8.89 -18.21 4.15
CA ASN A 32 9.02 -18.31 2.70
C ASN A 32 10.40 -17.86 2.17
N ASN A 33 11.38 -17.60 3.05
CA ASN A 33 12.71 -17.09 2.69
C ASN A 33 12.68 -15.80 1.84
N ILE A 34 11.68 -14.95 2.06
CA ILE A 34 11.52 -13.68 1.35
C ILE A 34 12.25 -12.58 2.15
N ASN A 35 13.23 -11.94 1.51
CA ASN A 35 14.15 -10.99 2.16
C ASN A 35 14.02 -9.55 1.64
N ASN A 36 13.27 -9.34 0.56
CA ASN A 36 13.08 -8.03 -0.08
C ASN A 36 11.73 -7.38 0.28
N VAL A 37 11.16 -7.74 1.43
CA VAL A 37 9.91 -7.16 1.93
C VAL A 37 10.17 -6.53 3.29
N HIS A 38 9.83 -5.26 3.43
CA HIS A 38 9.97 -4.49 4.67
C HIS A 38 8.59 -4.07 5.17
N PHE A 39 8.23 -4.53 6.37
CA PHE A 39 6.96 -4.21 6.99
C PHE A 39 7.09 -3.02 7.94
N HIS A 40 6.16 -2.08 7.83
CA HIS A 40 6.03 -0.91 8.68
C HIS A 40 4.71 -0.98 9.45
N ARG A 41 4.79 -0.90 10.78
CA ARG A 41 3.60 -0.83 11.61
C ARG A 41 3.09 0.61 11.68
N ALA A 42 2.21 0.98 10.76
CA ALA A 42 1.70 2.34 10.63
C ALA A 42 0.30 2.34 10.00
N ASP A 43 -0.35 3.50 10.08
CA ASP A 43 -1.52 3.79 9.27
C ASP A 43 -1.08 3.97 7.80
N ALA A 44 -1.75 3.28 6.87
CA ALA A 44 -1.33 3.25 5.47
C ALA A 44 -1.54 4.59 4.75
N GLU A 45 -2.61 5.31 5.09
CA GLU A 45 -2.91 6.61 4.48
C GLU A 45 -1.85 7.63 4.92
N LYS A 46 -1.59 7.71 6.22
CA LYS A 46 -0.55 8.59 6.76
C LYS A 46 0.84 8.24 6.24
N PHE A 47 1.16 6.95 6.15
CA PHE A 47 2.44 6.51 5.61
C PHE A 47 2.61 6.96 4.16
N LEU A 48 1.57 6.83 3.33
CA LEU A 48 1.62 7.27 1.94
C LEU A 48 1.76 8.79 1.82
N VAL A 49 1.07 9.55 2.66
CA VAL A 49 1.20 11.02 2.74
C VAL A 49 2.64 11.42 3.07
N GLU A 50 3.24 10.81 4.10
CA GLU A 50 4.64 11.09 4.47
C GLU A 50 5.61 10.74 3.34
N LEU A 51 5.37 9.64 2.66
CA LEU A 51 6.19 9.18 1.54
C LEU A 51 6.08 10.15 0.34
N ALA A 52 4.87 10.64 0.07
CA ALA A 52 4.60 11.71 -0.90
C ALA A 52 5.25 13.05 -0.50
N MET A 53 5.35 13.36 0.80
CA MET A 53 6.06 14.55 1.27
C MET A 53 7.57 14.47 1.05
N LYS A 54 8.17 13.29 1.27
CA LYS A 54 9.60 13.03 1.06
C LYS A 54 9.99 12.92 -0.41
N ASN A 55 9.02 12.73 -1.30
CA ASN A 55 9.22 12.52 -2.72
C ASN A 55 10.05 11.26 -2.99
N ASP A 56 9.84 10.23 -2.18
CA ASP A 56 10.44 8.91 -2.36
C ASP A 56 9.84 8.24 -3.59
N ALA A 57 10.67 7.62 -4.42
CA ALA A 57 10.22 7.02 -5.67
C ALA A 57 9.49 5.68 -5.41
N ILE A 58 8.23 5.59 -5.84
CA ILE A 58 7.42 4.36 -5.82
C ILE A 58 6.91 4.09 -7.24
N ASN A 59 7.20 2.90 -7.76
CA ASN A 59 6.79 2.52 -9.11
C ASN A 59 5.34 2.03 -9.18
N ALA A 60 4.86 1.38 -8.12
CA ALA A 60 3.50 0.83 -8.08
C ALA A 60 2.94 0.84 -6.66
N VAL A 61 1.63 1.02 -6.55
CA VAL A 61 0.88 0.94 -5.28
C VAL A 61 -0.17 -0.15 -5.39
N ILE A 62 -0.27 -1.01 -4.37
CA ILE A 62 -1.38 -1.95 -4.20
C ILE A 62 -2.07 -1.58 -2.90
N MET A 63 -3.35 -1.22 -2.98
CA MET A 63 -4.14 -0.77 -1.82
C MET A 63 -5.45 -1.54 -1.75
N ASP A 64 -5.76 -2.03 -0.54
CA ASP A 64 -7.05 -2.63 -0.19
C ASP A 64 -7.79 -1.63 0.70
N CYS A 65 -8.68 -0.87 0.09
CA CYS A 65 -9.29 0.30 0.72
C CYS A 65 -10.53 -0.07 1.53
N PRO A 66 -10.83 0.69 2.60
CA PRO A 66 -12.09 0.52 3.31
C PRO A 66 -13.29 0.81 2.39
N ARG A 67 -14.49 0.39 2.81
CA ARG A 67 -15.75 0.62 2.06
C ARG A 67 -16.03 2.09 1.74
N ALA A 68 -15.48 3.01 2.53
CA ALA A 68 -15.59 4.45 2.33
C ALA A 68 -14.79 4.96 1.12
N GLY A 69 -13.90 4.15 0.55
CA GLY A 69 -12.91 4.56 -0.45
C GLY A 69 -11.71 5.27 0.19
N GLY A 70 -10.91 5.91 -0.65
CA GLY A 70 -9.83 6.80 -0.24
C GLY A 70 -10.33 8.20 0.05
N ASP A 71 -9.73 8.85 1.04
CA ASP A 71 -9.96 10.27 1.29
C ASP A 71 -9.14 11.18 0.35
N GLU A 72 -9.39 12.49 0.43
CA GLU A 72 -8.74 13.47 -0.43
C GLU A 72 -7.22 13.54 -0.22
N GLU A 73 -6.74 13.34 1.02
CA GLU A 73 -5.30 13.35 1.34
C GLU A 73 -4.59 12.16 0.69
N LEU A 74 -5.20 10.97 0.74
CA LEU A 74 -4.69 9.76 0.11
C LEU A 74 -4.62 9.91 -1.42
N LEU A 75 -5.72 10.36 -2.05
CA LEU A 75 -5.79 10.53 -3.51
C LEU A 75 -4.80 11.60 -4.00
N THR A 76 -4.70 12.72 -3.27
CA THR A 76 -3.69 13.77 -3.55
C THR A 76 -2.27 13.22 -3.45
N SER A 77 -2.00 12.37 -2.45
CA SER A 77 -0.69 11.73 -2.26
C SER A 77 -0.33 10.79 -3.40
N LEU A 78 -1.29 10.00 -3.90
CA LEU A 78 -1.12 9.15 -5.09
C LEU A 78 -0.79 10.00 -6.33
N CYS A 79 -1.53 11.09 -6.55
CA CYS A 79 -1.29 12.02 -7.66
C CYS A 79 0.08 12.71 -7.56
N LYS A 80 0.58 12.97 -6.35
CA LYS A 80 1.91 13.55 -6.13
C LYS A 80 3.02 12.53 -6.38
N LEU A 81 2.84 11.30 -5.89
CA LEU A 81 3.80 10.21 -6.06
C LEU A 81 3.93 9.75 -7.51
N LYS A 82 2.85 9.86 -8.29
CA LYS A 82 2.79 9.44 -9.70
C LYS A 82 3.35 8.04 -9.93
N PRO A 83 2.92 7.01 -9.17
CA PRO A 83 3.32 5.65 -9.47
C PRO A 83 2.85 5.29 -10.88
N GLU A 84 3.62 4.47 -11.58
CA GLU A 84 3.27 4.00 -12.92
C GLU A 84 1.99 3.15 -12.92
N LYS A 85 1.75 2.42 -11.81
CA LYS A 85 0.57 1.56 -11.66
C LYS A 85 -0.03 1.64 -10.27
N ILE A 86 -1.36 1.68 -10.22
CA ILE A 86 -2.12 1.57 -8.99
C ILE A 86 -3.08 0.40 -9.13
N VAL A 87 -2.99 -0.57 -8.20
CA VAL A 87 -3.96 -1.65 -8.05
C VAL A 87 -4.84 -1.29 -6.86
N TYR A 88 -6.03 -0.77 -7.18
CA TYR A 88 -7.05 -0.41 -6.19
C TYR A 88 -8.02 -1.57 -6.01
N ILE A 89 -7.98 -2.21 -4.84
CA ILE A 89 -8.91 -3.28 -4.47
C ILE A 89 -10.02 -2.65 -3.62
N SER A 90 -11.26 -2.81 -4.08
CA SER A 90 -12.44 -2.27 -3.41
C SER A 90 -13.53 -3.33 -3.30
N CYS A 91 -14.21 -3.33 -2.16
CA CYS A 91 -15.47 -4.05 -1.98
C CYS A 91 -16.70 -3.14 -2.17
N ASN A 92 -16.51 -1.86 -2.52
CA ASN A 92 -17.56 -0.90 -2.87
C ASN A 92 -17.25 -0.22 -4.21
N PRO A 93 -17.92 -0.61 -5.31
CA PRO A 93 -17.64 -0.05 -6.63
C PRO A 93 -18.05 1.43 -6.78
N GLU A 94 -19.01 1.92 -5.98
CA GLU A 94 -19.47 3.31 -6.07
C GLU A 94 -18.42 4.30 -5.57
N THR A 95 -17.84 4.03 -4.39
CA THR A 95 -16.75 4.87 -3.84
C THR A 95 -15.48 4.72 -4.66
N GLN A 96 -15.21 3.53 -5.22
CA GLN A 96 -14.10 3.36 -6.16
C GLN A 96 -14.29 4.21 -7.42
N ALA A 97 -15.49 4.24 -8.01
CA ALA A 97 -15.77 5.06 -9.19
C ALA A 97 -15.63 6.56 -8.92
N ARG A 98 -16.05 7.02 -7.73
CA ARG A 98 -15.81 8.40 -7.25
C ARG A 98 -14.31 8.70 -7.18
N ASP A 99 -13.53 7.82 -6.57
CA ASP A 99 -12.10 8.02 -6.36
C ASP A 99 -11.31 8.02 -7.68
N LEU A 100 -11.74 7.23 -8.67
CA LEU A 100 -11.15 7.23 -10.01
C LEU A 100 -11.43 8.50 -10.82
N ALA A 101 -12.43 9.30 -10.41
CA ALA A 101 -12.75 10.57 -11.05
C ALA A 101 -12.03 11.78 -10.43
N PHE A 102 -11.20 11.55 -9.41
CA PHE A 102 -10.38 12.56 -8.74
C PHE A 102 -9.23 13.05 -9.63
#